data_AF-A0A9E4X0S5-F1
#
_entry.id   AF-A0A9E4X0S5-F1
#
_cell.length_a   1.000
_cell.length_b   1.000
_cell.length_c   1.000
_cell.angle_alpha   90.00
_cell.angle_beta   90.00
_cell.angle_gamma   90.00
#
_symmetry.space_group_name_H-M   'P 1'
#
loop_
_entity.id
_entity.type
_entity.pdbx_description
1 polymer ?
#
loop_
_entity_poly.entity_id
_entity_poly.type
_entity_poly.pdbx_seq_one_letter_code
_entity_poly.pdbx_strand_id
1 'polypeptide(L)'
;MAAIEEVRRARELSKYSLLSKPNVLGVGYGYKEKAGRRTADLCVVALVRVKLPKSSLAPRELVPPTLDGVSTDVVQVGDIRALQARTDRWRPAPGGVSIGHYQITAGTLGSVVRDAATGERLILSNNHVLANSNAAGLGDA
;
A
#
# COMPACT_ATOMS: atom_id res chain seq x y z
N MET A 1 -1.35 3.11 -27.15
CA MET A 1 -0.94 1.69 -27.20
C MET A 1 0.58 1.56 -27.34
N ALA A 2 1.22 2.08 -28.40
CA ALA A 2 2.68 1.95 -28.61
C ALA A 2 3.56 2.50 -27.45
N ALA A 3 3.29 3.71 -26.97
CA ALA A 3 4.09 4.33 -25.90
C ALA A 3 4.06 3.57 -24.55
N ILE A 4 2.95 2.89 -24.24
CA ILE A 4 2.86 2.07 -23.02
C ILE A 4 3.71 0.81 -23.16
N GLU A 5 3.71 0.18 -24.33
CA GLU A 5 4.51 -1.02 -24.57
C GLU A 5 6.01 -0.71 -24.56
N GLU A 6 6.42 0.43 -25.10
CA GLU A 6 7.80 0.92 -25.04
C GLU A 6 8.28 1.07 -23.60
N VAL A 7 7.50 1.77 -22.76
CA VAL A 7 7.84 1.95 -21.33
C VAL A 7 7.82 0.61 -20.60
N ARG A 8 6.88 -0.28 -20.92
CA ARG A 8 6.81 -1.63 -20.32
C ARG A 8 8.06 -2.45 -20.66
N ARG A 9 8.52 -2.39 -21.91
CA ARG A 9 9.75 -3.04 -22.37
C ARG A 9 10.99 -2.47 -21.67
N ALA A 10 11.12 -1.13 -21.64
CA ALA A 10 12.22 -0.45 -20.96
C ALA A 10 12.30 -0.82 -19.47
N ARG A 11 11.13 -0.89 -18.81
CA ARG A 11 10.99 -1.35 -17.43
C ARG A 11 11.47 -2.79 -17.26
N GLU A 12 11.09 -3.70 -18.15
CA GLU A 12 11.46 -5.11 -18.03
C GLU A 12 12.96 -5.34 -18.24
N LEU A 13 13.56 -4.69 -19.25
CA LEU A 13 15.00 -4.76 -19.53
C LEU A 13 15.84 -4.20 -18.39
N SER A 14 15.36 -3.15 -17.72
CA SER A 14 16.13 -2.42 -16.69
C SER A 14 15.83 -2.88 -15.26
N LYS A 15 14.82 -3.74 -15.06
CA LYS A 15 14.26 -4.13 -13.76
C LYS A 15 15.33 -4.57 -12.77
N TYR A 16 16.16 -5.54 -13.13
CA TYR A 16 17.17 -6.11 -12.21
C TYR A 16 18.34 -5.15 -11.95
N SER A 17 18.73 -4.34 -12.93
CA SER A 17 19.77 -3.31 -12.75
C SER A 17 19.34 -2.16 -11.84
N LEU A 18 18.04 -1.85 -11.81
CA LEU A 18 17.49 -0.91 -10.84
C LEU A 18 17.36 -1.56 -9.45
N LEU A 19 16.81 -2.78 -9.36
CA LEU A 19 16.63 -3.49 -8.08
C LEU A 19 17.95 -3.84 -7.38
N SER A 20 19.07 -3.91 -8.12
CA SER A 20 20.39 -4.12 -7.51
C SER A 20 20.96 -2.89 -6.78
N LYS A 21 20.31 -1.72 -6.90
CA LYS A 21 20.72 -0.49 -6.19
C LYS A 21 20.23 -0.54 -4.74
N PRO A 22 21.08 -0.28 -3.73
CA PRO A 22 20.72 -0.47 -2.32
C PRO A 22 19.46 0.27 -1.83
N ASN A 23 19.15 1.43 -2.43
CA ASN A 23 18.03 2.28 -2.03
C ASN A 23 16.76 2.03 -2.86
N VAL A 24 16.80 1.19 -3.89
CA VAL A 24 15.65 0.90 -4.75
C VAL A 24 14.91 -0.33 -4.22
N LEU A 25 13.60 -0.16 -3.97
CA LEU A 25 12.72 -1.21 -3.42
C LEU A 25 11.80 -1.82 -4.48
N GLY A 26 11.57 -1.11 -5.59
CA GLY A 26 10.64 -1.54 -6.62
C GLY A 26 10.82 -0.81 -7.94
N VAL A 27 10.36 -1.43 -9.02
CA VAL A 27 10.39 -0.87 -10.37
C VAL A 27 9.02 -1.03 -11.03
N GLY A 28 8.39 0.10 -11.31
CA GLY A 28 7.13 0.20 -12.02
C GLY A 28 7.25 1.02 -13.29
N TYR A 29 6.10 1.36 -13.87
CA TYR A 29 5.98 2.36 -14.91
C TYR A 29 4.74 3.20 -14.63
N GLY A 30 4.75 4.44 -15.10
CA GLY A 30 3.66 5.35 -14.85
C GLY A 30 3.96 6.72 -15.41
N TYR A 31 3.11 7.68 -15.04
CA TYR A 31 3.30 9.05 -15.44
C TYR A 31 4.26 9.74 -14.50
N LYS A 32 5.18 10.51 -15.06
CA LYS A 32 6.21 11.22 -14.31
C LYS A 32 5.59 12.27 -13.39
N GLU A 33 6.19 12.44 -12.22
CA GLU A 33 5.83 13.52 -11.30
C GLU A 33 6.95 14.58 -11.25
N LYS A 34 6.58 15.85 -11.34
CA LYS A 34 7.50 16.98 -11.15
C LYS A 34 6.86 17.97 -10.18
N ALA A 35 7.58 18.30 -9.10
CA ALA A 35 7.12 19.23 -8.07
C ALA A 35 5.70 18.93 -7.55
N GLY A 36 5.41 17.64 -7.27
CA GLY A 36 4.10 17.20 -6.76
C GLY A 36 2.99 17.13 -7.80
N ARG A 37 3.30 17.36 -9.09
CA ARG A 37 2.32 17.34 -10.17
C ARG A 37 2.65 16.25 -11.18
N ARG A 38 1.66 15.40 -11.45
CA ARG A 38 1.73 14.38 -12.51
C ARG A 38 1.75 15.05 -13.89
N THR A 39 2.68 14.66 -14.74
CA THR A 39 2.80 15.10 -16.13
C THR A 39 2.13 14.11 -17.08
N ALA A 40 2.09 14.43 -18.37
CA ALA A 40 1.62 13.52 -19.42
C ALA A 40 2.68 12.48 -19.86
N ASP A 41 3.91 12.60 -19.36
CA ASP A 41 5.04 11.78 -19.81
C ASP A 41 5.02 10.41 -19.13
N LEU A 42 4.96 9.34 -19.92
CA LEU A 42 5.16 7.99 -19.41
C LEU A 42 6.65 7.72 -19.18
N CYS A 43 6.96 7.03 -18.08
CA CYS A 43 8.33 6.79 -17.63
C CYS A 43 8.44 5.48 -16.84
N VAL A 44 9.69 5.01 -16.69
CA VAL A 44 10.04 3.94 -15.75
C VAL A 44 10.18 4.56 -14.37
N VAL A 45 9.48 4.00 -13.38
CA VAL A 45 9.46 4.54 -12.01
C VAL A 45 10.29 3.66 -11.08
N ALA A 46 11.33 4.23 -10.48
CA ALA A 46 12.10 3.61 -9.40
C ALA A 46 11.51 4.04 -8.05
N LEU A 47 11.01 3.06 -7.28
CA LEU A 47 10.53 3.27 -5.93
C LEU A 47 11.72 3.18 -4.98
N VAL A 48 12.01 4.26 -4.26
CA VAL A 48 13.16 4.32 -3.35
C VAL A 48 12.72 4.47 -1.90
N ARG A 49 13.55 3.96 -0.97
CA ARG A 49 13.27 4.11 0.47
C ARG A 49 13.29 5.58 0.89
N VAL A 50 14.33 6.31 0.48
CA VAL A 50 14.52 7.74 0.78
C VAL A 50 15.14 8.47 -0.41
N LYS A 51 14.73 9.70 -0.70
CA LYS A 51 15.43 10.55 -1.67
C LYS A 51 16.69 11.12 -1.05
N LEU A 52 17.82 10.77 -1.63
CA LEU A 52 19.13 11.28 -1.24
C LEU A 52 19.61 12.34 -2.24
N PRO A 53 20.34 13.38 -1.80
CA PRO A 53 21.04 14.28 -2.69
C PRO A 53 21.95 13.51 -3.66
N LYS A 54 22.10 13.97 -4.90
CA LYS A 54 23.00 13.33 -5.87
C LYS A 54 24.45 13.27 -5.38
N SER A 55 24.88 14.26 -4.58
CA SER A 55 26.22 14.32 -3.99
C SER A 55 26.48 13.24 -2.93
N SER A 56 25.43 12.66 -2.35
CA SER A 56 25.57 11.57 -1.37
C SER A 56 25.36 10.18 -1.98
N LEU A 57 25.32 10.08 -3.31
CA LEU A 57 25.14 8.82 -4.04
C LEU A 57 26.37 8.53 -4.87
N ALA A 58 26.88 7.29 -4.80
CA ALA A 58 27.90 6.87 -5.74
C ALA A 58 27.32 6.83 -7.17
N PRO A 59 28.13 7.01 -8.24
CA PRO A 59 27.62 6.98 -9.61
C PRO A 59 26.80 5.73 -9.95
N ARG A 60 27.17 4.56 -9.39
CA ARG A 60 26.46 3.28 -9.55
C ARG A 60 25.08 3.22 -8.88
N GLU A 61 24.84 4.07 -7.89
CA GLU A 61 23.60 4.14 -7.10
C GLU A 61 22.59 5.11 -7.70
N LEU A 62 23.03 6.01 -8.57
CA LEU A 62 22.15 6.91 -9.30
C LEU A 62 21.21 6.13 -10.22
N VAL A 63 19.93 6.46 -10.16
CA VAL A 63 18.96 6.04 -11.18
C VAL A 63 19.24 6.86 -12.44
N PRO A 64 19.56 6.22 -13.58
CA PRO A 64 19.79 6.94 -14.84
C PRO A 64 18.56 7.77 -15.22
N PRO A 65 18.71 8.98 -15.78
CA PRO A 65 17.57 9.81 -16.17
C PRO A 65 16.74 9.21 -17.32
N THR A 66 17.32 8.25 -18.05
CA THR A 66 16.71 7.52 -19.16
C THR A 66 17.15 6.06 -19.14
N LEU A 67 16.26 5.15 -19.54
CA LEU A 67 16.48 3.71 -19.67
C LEU A 67 15.83 3.24 -20.98
N ASP A 68 16.62 2.64 -21.87
CA ASP A 68 16.14 2.21 -23.20
C ASP A 68 15.38 3.31 -23.96
N GLY A 69 15.91 4.54 -23.95
CA GLY A 69 15.27 5.72 -24.57
C GLY A 69 14.10 6.33 -23.77
N VAL A 70 13.58 5.63 -22.76
CA VAL A 70 12.44 6.08 -21.96
C VAL A 70 12.92 6.85 -20.73
N SER A 71 12.24 7.95 -20.39
CA SER A 71 12.58 8.73 -19.19
C SER A 71 12.35 7.94 -17.89
N THR A 72 13.05 8.31 -16.83
CA THR A 72 12.83 7.73 -15.49
C THR A 72 12.24 8.73 -14.52
N ASP A 73 11.60 8.21 -13.48
CA ASP A 73 11.19 8.96 -12.30
C ASP A 73 11.61 8.22 -11.02
N VAL A 74 11.86 8.99 -9.96
CA VAL A 74 12.27 8.47 -8.65
C VAL A 74 11.22 8.90 -7.63
N VAL A 75 10.52 7.93 -7.06
CA VAL A 75 9.44 8.16 -6.09
C VAL A 75 9.86 7.59 -4.75
N GLN A 76 9.83 8.43 -3.71
CA GLN A 76 10.11 7.98 -2.34
C GLN A 76 8.87 7.30 -1.77
N VAL A 77 9.00 6.06 -1.31
CA VAL A 77 7.90 5.26 -0.75
C VAL A 77 8.14 4.81 0.70
N GLY A 78 9.31 5.10 1.27
CA GLY A 78 9.66 4.61 2.62
C GLY A 78 9.96 3.12 2.62
N ASP A 79 9.83 2.47 3.78
CA ASP A 79 10.00 1.03 3.89
C ASP A 79 8.75 0.29 3.40
N ILE A 80 8.91 -0.61 2.44
CA ILE A 80 7.86 -1.56 2.06
C ILE A 80 7.92 -2.73 3.02
N ARG A 81 6.81 -2.99 3.73
CA ARG A 81 6.67 -4.11 4.65
C ARG A 81 5.38 -4.86 4.34
N ALA A 82 5.45 -6.19 4.40
CA ALA A 82 4.23 -6.99 4.37
C ALA A 82 3.43 -6.69 5.64
N LEU A 83 2.19 -6.24 5.47
CA LEU A 83 1.26 -6.13 6.57
C LEU A 83 0.77 -7.53 6.96
N GLN A 84 0.38 -7.68 8.22
CA GLN A 84 -0.22 -8.91 8.72
C GLN A 84 -1.44 -9.28 7.85
N ALA A 85 -1.60 -10.56 7.53
CA ALA A 85 -2.66 -10.99 6.63
C ALA A 85 -4.03 -10.78 7.29
N ARG A 86 -5.06 -10.51 6.48
CA ARG A 86 -6.44 -10.33 6.97
C ARG A 86 -6.97 -11.54 7.75
N THR A 87 -6.43 -12.73 7.47
CA THR A 87 -6.80 -14.02 8.09
C THR A 87 -5.97 -14.36 9.31
N ASP A 88 -4.92 -13.59 9.61
CA ASP A 88 -4.10 -13.84 10.80
C ASP A 88 -4.86 -13.44 12.06
N ARG A 89 -4.34 -13.89 13.21
CA ARG A 89 -4.89 -13.52 14.51
C ARG A 89 -4.46 -12.10 14.91
N TRP A 90 -5.43 -11.19 15.00
CA TRP A 90 -5.23 -9.81 15.45
C TRP A 90 -5.50 -9.66 16.94
N ARG A 91 -4.47 -9.45 17.78
CA ARG A 91 -4.63 -9.21 19.23
C ARG A 91 -3.65 -8.15 19.78
N PRO A 92 -4.15 -7.07 20.40
CA PRO A 92 -5.56 -6.66 20.43
C PRO A 92 -6.06 -6.37 19.00
N ALA A 93 -7.34 -6.64 18.72
CA ALA A 93 -7.91 -6.37 17.39
C ALA A 93 -8.03 -4.85 17.18
N PRO A 94 -7.31 -4.25 16.22
CA PRO A 94 -7.43 -2.83 15.92
C PRO A 94 -8.69 -2.55 15.10
N GLY A 95 -9.18 -1.31 15.11
CA GLY A 95 -10.21 -0.87 14.16
C GLY A 95 -9.76 -1.11 12.71
N GLY A 96 -10.70 -1.48 11.85
CA GLY A 96 -10.46 -1.78 10.44
C GLY A 96 -10.27 -3.27 10.11
N VAL A 97 -10.09 -4.15 11.10
CA VAL A 97 -9.98 -5.61 10.83
C VAL A 97 -11.33 -6.26 10.60
N SER A 98 -11.32 -7.44 9.96
CA SER A 98 -12.54 -8.20 9.70
C SER A 98 -13.20 -8.67 11.00
N ILE A 99 -14.52 -8.48 11.10
CA ILE A 99 -15.39 -9.05 12.15
C ILE A 99 -16.79 -9.24 11.56
N GLY A 100 -17.56 -10.18 12.10
CA GLY A 100 -18.95 -10.34 11.73
C GLY A 100 -19.62 -11.43 12.53
N HIS A 101 -20.93 -11.37 12.63
CA HIS A 101 -21.78 -12.44 13.10
C HIS A 101 -21.53 -13.71 12.26
N TYR A 102 -21.51 -14.90 12.85
CA TYR A 102 -21.14 -16.15 12.16
C TYR A 102 -22.08 -16.51 10.99
N GLN A 103 -23.29 -15.94 10.96
CA GLN A 103 -24.28 -16.12 9.90
C GLN A 103 -24.23 -15.08 8.77
N ILE A 104 -23.28 -14.14 8.79
CA ILE A 104 -23.09 -13.15 7.71
C ILE A 104 -21.79 -13.42 6.94
N THR A 105 -21.54 -12.64 5.89
CA THR A 105 -20.39 -12.85 5.00
C THR A 105 -19.12 -12.13 5.48
N ALA A 106 -19.20 -10.82 5.73
CA ALA A 106 -18.06 -10.00 6.09
C ALA A 106 -18.51 -8.70 6.76
N GLY A 107 -17.61 -8.12 7.53
CA GLY A 107 -17.78 -6.82 8.15
C GLY A 107 -16.47 -6.29 8.69
N THR A 108 -16.53 -5.16 9.39
CA THR A 108 -15.33 -4.46 9.84
C THR A 108 -15.51 -4.02 11.28
N LEU A 109 -14.51 -4.28 12.12
CA LEU A 109 -14.47 -3.74 13.46
C LEU A 109 -14.30 -2.22 13.36
N GLY A 110 -15.26 -1.45 13.87
CA GLY A 110 -15.17 0.01 13.87
C GLY A 110 -14.22 0.48 14.94
N SER A 111 -14.63 0.37 16.20
CA SER A 111 -13.81 0.78 17.34
C SER A 111 -14.15 -0.01 18.60
N VAL A 112 -13.23 0.03 19.56
CA VAL A 112 -13.51 -0.33 20.94
C VAL A 112 -14.09 0.91 21.63
N VAL A 113 -15.25 0.75 22.25
CA VAL A 113 -15.95 1.83 22.97
C VAL A 113 -16.17 1.45 24.43
N ARG A 114 -16.65 2.39 25.23
CA ARG A 114 -17.11 2.14 26.58
C ARG A 114 -18.54 2.60 26.73
N ASP A 115 -19.35 1.81 27.41
CA ASP A 115 -20.66 2.28 27.84
C ASP A 115 -20.49 3.47 28.79
N ALA A 116 -21.32 4.51 28.61
CA ALA A 116 -21.19 5.74 29.37
C ALA A 116 -21.64 5.62 30.83
N ALA A 117 -22.56 4.70 31.13
CA ALA A 117 -23.12 4.51 32.46
C ALA A 117 -22.33 3.48 33.29
N THR A 118 -21.96 2.35 32.67
CA THR A 118 -21.29 1.23 33.35
C THR A 118 -19.78 1.24 33.18
N GLY A 119 -19.25 1.96 32.18
CA GLY A 119 -17.83 1.92 31.81
C GLY A 119 -17.39 0.61 31.14
N GLU A 120 -18.33 -0.30 30.87
CA GLU A 120 -18.07 -1.61 30.25
C GLU A 120 -17.44 -1.45 28.87
N ARG A 121 -16.43 -2.26 28.58
CA ARG A 121 -15.73 -2.24 27.29
C ARG A 121 -16.56 -3.01 26.26
N LEU A 122 -16.96 -2.32 25.20
CA LEU A 122 -17.75 -2.85 24.11
C LEU A 122 -17.01 -2.68 22.77
N ILE A 123 -17.55 -3.31 21.73
CA ILE A 123 -17.12 -3.08 20.33
C ILE A 123 -18.25 -2.42 19.55
N LEU A 124 -17.88 -1.57 18.59
CA LEU A 124 -18.82 -0.87 17.71
C LEU A 124 -18.57 -1.27 16.25
N SER A 125 -19.65 -1.57 15.54
CA SER A 125 -19.71 -1.70 14.09
C SER A 125 -21.16 -1.48 13.61
N ASN A 126 -21.41 -1.70 12.32
CA ASN A 126 -22.77 -1.66 11.77
C ASN A 126 -23.64 -2.79 12.34
N ASN A 127 -24.94 -2.52 12.42
CA ASN A 127 -25.93 -3.49 12.90
C ASN A 127 -25.91 -4.79 12.08
N HIS A 128 -25.86 -4.71 10.75
CA HIS A 128 -25.80 -5.90 9.90
C HIS A 128 -24.53 -6.71 10.09
N VAL A 129 -23.45 -6.11 10.64
CA VAL A 129 -22.19 -6.78 10.92
C VAL A 129 -22.27 -7.60 12.20
N LEU A 130 -22.73 -7.01 13.30
CA LEU A 130 -22.69 -7.65 14.63
C LEU A 130 -24.00 -8.34 15.01
N ALA A 131 -25.14 -7.86 14.51
CA ALA A 131 -26.47 -8.30 14.92
C ALA A 131 -27.29 -8.95 13.80
N ASN A 132 -26.65 -9.34 12.69
CA ASN A 132 -27.30 -9.97 11.54
C ASN A 132 -28.62 -9.27 11.13
N SER A 133 -28.59 -7.93 11.04
CA SER A 133 -29.77 -7.12 10.72
C SER A 133 -30.95 -7.35 11.67
N ASN A 134 -30.68 -7.38 12.98
CA ASN A 134 -31.61 -7.66 14.08
C ASN A 134 -32.05 -9.13 14.22
N ALA A 135 -31.45 -10.06 13.47
CA ALA A 135 -31.75 -11.49 13.59
C ALA A 135 -30.86 -12.22 14.61
N ALA A 136 -29.82 -11.58 15.15
CA ALA A 136 -28.96 -12.17 16.18
C ALA A 136 -29.64 -12.24 17.55
N GLY A 137 -29.33 -13.29 18.31
CA GLY A 137 -29.71 -13.48 19.70
C GLY A 137 -28.58 -13.14 20.68
N LEU A 138 -28.94 -12.95 21.95
CA LEU A 138 -27.95 -12.86 23.03
C LEU A 138 -27.22 -14.20 23.16
N GLY A 139 -25.89 -14.16 23.11
CA GLY A 139 -25.03 -15.36 23.21
C GLY A 139 -24.51 -15.87 21.86
N ASP A 140 -24.92 -15.27 20.75
CA ASP A 140 -24.34 -15.57 19.44
C ASP A 140 -22.85 -15.17 19.42
N ALA A 141 -21.97 -16.10 19.02
CA ALA A 141 -20.51 -15.98 19.07
C ALA A 141 -19.84 -16.47 17.77
#